data_AF-A0A6N7F3Q3-F1
#
_entry.id   AF-A0A6N7F3Q3-F1
#
_cell.length_a   1.000
_cell.length_b   1.000
_cell.length_c   1.000
_cell.angle_alpha   90.00
_cell.angle_beta   90.00
_cell.angle_gamma   90.00
#
_symmetry.space_group_name_H-M   'P 1'
#
loop_
_entity.id
_entity.type
_entity.pdbx_description
1 polymer ?
#
loop_
_entity_poly.entity_id
_entity_poly.type
_entity_poly.pdbx_seq_one_letter_code
_entity_poly.pdbx_strand_id
1 'polypeptide(L)'
;MARPRRWRRSDSQSCPETSPQGPLRLRLSPRDDPGRLLEITFLDGAGTDDPETVVLAWLAILPNGLDPPDAARRLHRRLTTLAPERLTPQQMRLLSLLDLIAAHRRA
;
A
#
# COMPACT_ATOMS: atom_id res chain seq x y z
N MET A 1 7.68 -62.59 -18.47
CA MET A 1 8.37 -61.95 -19.61
C MET A 1 7.63 -60.66 -19.92
N ALA A 2 8.12 -59.52 -19.41
CA ALA A 2 8.93 -58.52 -20.14
C ALA A 2 8.06 -57.47 -20.86
N ARG A 3 8.14 -56.20 -20.40
CA ARG A 3 7.60 -54.99 -21.03
C ARG A 3 8.23 -54.77 -22.41
N PRO A 4 7.59 -53.94 -23.27
CA PRO A 4 8.24 -52.66 -23.50
C PRO A 4 7.28 -51.46 -23.54
N ARG A 5 7.86 -50.35 -23.07
CA ARG A 5 7.35 -48.98 -23.07
C ARG A 5 7.17 -48.48 -24.49
N ARG A 6 6.04 -47.85 -24.81
CA ARG A 6 5.91 -46.96 -25.97
C ARG A 6 5.64 -45.54 -25.47
N TRP A 7 6.72 -44.81 -25.24
CA TRP A 7 6.69 -43.37 -25.02
C TRP A 7 6.33 -42.71 -26.36
N ARG A 8 5.14 -42.11 -26.45
CA ARG A 8 4.78 -41.24 -27.57
C ARG A 8 5.29 -39.84 -27.23
N ARG A 9 6.35 -39.45 -27.94
CA ARG A 9 6.97 -38.13 -27.95
C ARG A 9 6.00 -37.20 -28.69
N SER A 10 5.44 -36.22 -27.99
CA SER A 10 4.77 -35.06 -28.61
C SER A 10 5.66 -33.87 -28.32
N ASP A 11 6.44 -33.50 -29.32
CA ASP A 11 7.21 -32.27 -29.34
C ASP A 11 6.28 -31.06 -29.40
N SER A 12 6.57 -30.09 -28.53
CA SER A 12 6.73 -28.67 -28.86
C SER A 12 5.62 -27.98 -29.67
N GLN A 13 4.78 -27.22 -28.97
CA GLN A 13 4.72 -25.75 -29.07
C GLN A 13 3.40 -25.23 -28.54
N SER A 14 3.47 -24.60 -27.37
CA SER A 14 2.72 -23.38 -27.04
C SER A 14 3.35 -22.84 -25.77
N CYS A 15 4.44 -22.09 -25.93
CA CYS A 15 4.75 -21.04 -24.97
C CYS A 15 3.69 -19.96 -25.21
N PRO A 16 2.78 -19.64 -24.28
CA PRO A 16 2.20 -18.33 -24.30
C PRO A 16 3.32 -17.35 -23.89
N GLU A 17 3.88 -16.71 -24.91
CA GLU A 17 4.61 -15.46 -24.80
C GLU A 17 3.91 -14.53 -23.80
N THR A 18 4.69 -14.10 -22.82
CA THR A 18 4.81 -12.68 -22.45
C THR A 18 3.50 -11.88 -22.56
N SER A 19 2.57 -12.12 -21.62
CA SER A 19 1.64 -11.05 -21.27
C SER A 19 2.47 -9.93 -20.66
N PRO A 20 2.43 -8.70 -21.22
CA PRO A 20 3.14 -7.58 -20.63
C PRO A 20 2.54 -7.40 -19.23
N GLN A 21 3.42 -7.42 -18.23
CA GLN A 21 3.10 -6.99 -16.88
C GLN A 21 2.65 -5.53 -16.95
N GLY A 22 1.37 -5.31 -17.25
CA GLY A 22 0.71 -4.08 -16.88
C GLY A 22 0.92 -3.90 -15.38
N PRO A 23 1.20 -2.68 -14.89
CA PRO A 23 1.50 -2.46 -13.49
C PRO A 23 0.39 -3.13 -12.70
N LEU A 24 0.76 -4.14 -11.90
CA LEU A 24 -0.15 -4.81 -10.99
C LEU A 24 -0.71 -3.70 -10.11
N ARG A 25 -1.88 -3.19 -10.48
CA ARG A 25 -2.72 -2.43 -9.57
C ARG A 25 -3.06 -3.45 -8.51
N LEU A 26 -2.21 -3.52 -7.49
CA LEU A 26 -2.49 -4.15 -6.22
C LEU A 26 -3.83 -3.56 -5.80
N ARG A 27 -4.90 -4.29 -6.11
CA ARG A 27 -6.21 -4.06 -5.55
C ARG A 27 -6.09 -4.52 -4.12
N LEU A 28 -5.46 -3.69 -3.29
CA LEU A 28 -5.49 -3.87 -1.85
C LEU A 28 -6.97 -3.94 -1.50
N SER A 29 -7.36 -5.08 -0.94
CA SER A 29 -8.66 -5.19 -0.30
C SER A 29 -8.73 -4.05 0.72
N PRO A 30 -9.88 -3.39 0.93
CA PRO A 30 -10.03 -2.36 1.96
C PRO A 30 -9.61 -2.84 3.37
N ARG A 31 -9.53 -4.17 3.59
CA ARG A 31 -9.01 -4.79 4.81
C ARG A 31 -7.48 -4.77 4.94
N ASP A 32 -6.75 -4.67 3.83
CA ASP A 32 -5.29 -4.72 3.78
C ASP A 32 -4.67 -3.34 3.47
N ASP A 33 -5.47 -2.27 3.49
CA ASP A 33 -4.98 -0.90 3.34
C ASP A 33 -4.48 -0.40 4.70
N PRO A 34 -3.15 -0.28 4.93
CA PRO A 34 -2.62 0.25 6.18
C PRO A 34 -3.07 1.69 6.45
N GLY A 35 -3.49 2.44 5.42
CA GLY A 35 -4.10 3.75 5.57
C GLY A 35 -5.44 3.73 6.34
N ARG A 36 -6.17 2.62 6.32
CA ARG A 36 -7.45 2.47 7.04
C ARG A 36 -7.28 2.52 8.56
N LEU A 37 -6.17 1.95 9.06
CA LEU A 37 -5.83 2.01 10.48
C LEU A 37 -5.56 3.46 10.89
N LEU A 38 -4.79 4.18 10.08
CA LEU A 38 -4.50 5.60 10.27
C LEU A 38 -5.77 6.46 10.22
N GLU A 39 -6.71 6.17 9.33
CA GLU A 39 -8.03 6.82 9.28
C GLU A 39 -8.80 6.64 10.60
N ILE A 40 -8.86 5.42 11.14
CA ILE A 40 -9.56 5.15 12.41
C ILE A 40 -8.90 5.90 13.55
N THR A 41 -7.58 5.80 13.69
CA THR A 41 -6.85 6.50 14.76
C THR A 41 -6.98 8.02 14.65
N PHE A 42 -7.00 8.55 13.42
CA PHE A 42 -7.21 9.97 13.17
C PHE A 42 -8.62 10.43 13.58
N LEU A 43 -9.66 9.63 13.33
CA LEU A 43 -11.05 9.98 13.59
C LEU A 43 -11.52 9.75 15.02
N ASP A 44 -11.01 8.71 15.69
CA ASP A 44 -11.42 8.37 17.06
C ASP A 44 -11.02 9.46 18.07
N GLY A 45 -10.16 10.41 17.67
CA GLY A 45 -9.76 11.53 18.52
C GLY A 45 -8.97 11.09 19.76
N ALA A 46 -8.74 9.78 19.93
CA ALA A 46 -7.95 9.16 20.98
C ALA A 46 -6.53 9.69 21.07
N GLY A 47 -6.11 10.48 20.07
CA GLY A 47 -4.85 11.18 20.07
C GLY A 47 -3.75 10.15 19.99
N THR A 48 -3.19 9.96 18.80
CA THR A 48 -1.90 9.30 18.78
C THR A 48 -0.94 10.20 19.54
N ASP A 49 -0.57 9.81 20.76
CA ASP A 49 0.39 10.56 21.59
C ASP A 49 1.70 10.83 20.84
N ASP A 50 2.00 9.98 19.86
CA ASP A 50 3.16 10.05 19.00
C ASP A 50 2.78 9.84 17.51
N PRO A 51 2.40 10.91 16.77
CA PRO A 51 2.06 10.82 15.37
C PRO A 51 3.25 10.38 14.49
N GLU A 52 4.49 10.67 14.90
CA GLU A 52 5.70 10.19 14.24
C GLU A 52 5.80 8.66 14.28
N THR A 53 5.61 8.04 15.45
CA THR A 53 5.65 6.57 15.58
C THR A 53 4.58 5.90 14.72
N VAL A 54 3.37 6.45 14.66
CA VAL A 54 2.31 5.87 13.81
C VAL A 54 2.64 6.00 12.33
N VAL A 55 3.20 7.13 11.89
CA VAL A 55 3.64 7.28 10.50
C VAL A 55 4.77 6.31 10.16
N LEU A 56 5.74 6.11 11.06
CA LEU A 56 6.81 5.13 10.88
C LEU A 56 6.27 3.69 10.83
N ALA A 57 5.35 3.34 11.73
CA ALA A 57 4.70 2.04 11.73
C ALA A 57 3.92 1.80 10.43
N TRP A 58 3.18 2.81 9.96
CA TRP A 58 2.47 2.77 8.69
C TRP A 58 3.41 2.57 7.49
N LEU A 59 4.52 3.31 7.44
CA LEU A 59 5.55 3.14 6.40
C LEU A 59 6.16 1.74 6.43
N ALA A 60 6.41 1.17 7.61
CA ALA A 60 7.02 -0.14 7.77
C ALA A 60 6.12 -1.28 7.27
N ILE A 61 4.80 -1.10 7.29
CA ILE A 61 3.81 -2.08 6.83
C ILE A 61 3.29 -1.80 5.43
N LEU A 62 3.82 -0.78 4.72
CA LEU A 62 3.39 -0.50 3.36
C LEU A 62 3.67 -1.69 2.43
N PRO A 63 2.68 -2.13 1.62
CA PRO A 63 2.85 -3.19 0.65
C PRO A 63 4.01 -2.93 -0.31
N ASN A 64 4.78 -3.99 -0.58
CA ASN A 64 5.85 -3.97 -1.58
C ASN A 64 5.29 -3.55 -2.95
N GLY A 65 5.90 -2.54 -3.58
CA GLY A 65 5.48 -1.99 -4.86
C GLY A 65 4.60 -0.74 -4.78
N LEU A 66 4.22 -0.29 -3.58
CA LEU A 66 3.68 1.06 -3.39
C LEU A 66 4.81 2.07 -3.19
N ASP A 67 4.69 3.20 -3.87
CA ASP A 67 5.55 4.35 -3.66
C ASP A 67 5.08 5.12 -2.40
N PRO A 68 5.93 5.26 -1.37
CA PRO A 68 5.53 5.91 -0.11
C PRO A 68 5.06 7.37 -0.28
N PRO A 69 5.72 8.23 -1.08
CA PRO A 69 5.21 9.56 -1.41
C PRO A 69 3.79 9.55 -2.01
N ASP A 70 3.53 8.70 -3.01
CA ASP A 70 2.19 8.57 -3.59
C ASP A 70 1.15 8.05 -2.59
N ALA A 71 1.52 7.07 -1.77
CA ALA A 71 0.67 6.54 -0.72
C ALA A 71 0.32 7.63 0.32
N ALA A 72 1.31 8.44 0.71
CA ALA A 72 1.13 9.54 1.66
C ALA A 72 0.20 10.63 1.09
N ARG A 73 0.34 11.02 -0.19
CA ARG A 73 -0.58 11.95 -0.86
C ARG A 73 -2.03 11.46 -0.86
N ARG A 74 -2.22 10.17 -1.15
CA ARG A 74 -3.56 9.55 -1.13
C ARG A 74 -4.14 9.53 0.26
N LEU A 75 -3.34 9.20 1.27
CA LEU A 75 -3.77 9.17 2.65
C LEU A 75 -4.09 10.57 3.17
N HIS A 76 -3.23 11.56 2.93
CA HIS A 76 -3.45 12.96 3.29
C HIS A 76 -4.80 13.46 2.75
N ARG A 77 -5.07 13.26 1.45
CA ARG A 77 -6.37 13.65 0.85
C ARG A 77 -7.58 12.97 1.50
N ARG A 78 -7.44 11.71 1.89
CA ARG A 78 -8.52 10.99 2.59
C ARG A 78 -8.77 11.57 3.97
N LEU A 79 -7.71 11.77 4.76
CA LEU A 79 -7.82 12.33 6.10
C LEU A 79 -8.37 13.76 6.08
N THR A 80 -7.95 14.60 5.12
CA THR A 80 -8.52 15.95 4.97
C THR A 80 -9.99 15.95 4.57
N THR A 81 -10.44 14.93 3.83
CA THR A 81 -11.87 14.79 3.47
C THR A 81 -12.71 14.36 4.67
N LEU A 82 -12.13 13.55 5.55
CA LEU A 82 -12.77 13.03 6.75
C LEU A 82 -12.54 13.93 7.98
N ALA A 83 -11.79 15.03 7.82
CA ALA A 83 -11.34 15.86 8.92
C ALA A 83 -12.52 16.48 9.68
N PRO A 84 -12.51 16.41 11.03
CA PRO A 84 -13.46 17.16 11.84
C PRO A 84 -13.27 18.67 11.66
N GLU A 85 -14.32 19.45 11.96
CA GLU A 85 -14.32 20.92 11.82
C GLU A 85 -13.21 21.61 12.63
N ARG A 86 -12.76 20.98 13.72
CA ARG A 86 -11.58 21.40 14.49
C ARG A 86 -10.60 20.24 14.61
N LEU A 87 -9.39 20.46 14.11
CA LEU A 87 -8.28 19.53 14.22
C LEU A 87 -7.54 19.72 15.55
N THR A 88 -7.11 18.62 16.16
CA THR A 88 -6.17 18.63 17.28
C THR A 88 -4.74 18.89 16.81
N PRO A 89 -3.83 19.35 17.69
CA PRO A 89 -2.41 19.53 17.33
C PRO A 89 -1.76 18.24 16.79
N GLN A 90 -2.13 17.08 17.32
CA GLN A 90 -1.63 15.78 16.87
C GLN A 90 -2.14 15.43 15.47
N GLN A 91 -3.42 15.69 15.17
CA GLN A 91 -3.97 15.51 13.82
C GLN A 91 -3.28 16.43 12.81
N MET A 92 -3.09 17.70 13.16
CA MET A 92 -2.34 18.65 12.32
C MET A 92 -0.90 18.18 12.09
N ARG A 93 -0.25 17.65 13.14
CA ARG A 93 1.12 17.12 13.05
C ARG A 93 1.19 15.92 12.12
N LEU A 94 0.26 14.98 12.25
CA LEU A 94 0.14 13.81 11.37
C LEU A 94 -0.04 14.22 9.90
N LEU A 95 -0.91 15.19 9.61
CA LEU A 95 -1.07 15.71 8.25
C LEU A 95 0.23 16.32 7.71
N SER A 96 0.93 17.09 8.55
CA SER A 96 2.23 17.70 8.19
C SER A 96 3.30 16.65 7.86
N LEU A 97 3.34 15.53 8.60
CA LEU A 97 4.26 14.41 8.35
C LEU A 97 3.92 13.72 7.02
N LEU A 98 2.64 13.53 6.72
CA LEU A 98 2.21 12.97 5.43
C LEU A 98 2.59 13.87 4.26
N ASP A 99 2.47 15.20 4.42
CA ASP A 99 2.92 16.17 3.42
C ASP A 99 4.44 16.13 3.22
N LEU A 100 5.23 15.98 4.30
CA LEU A 100 6.67 15.82 4.21
C LEU A 100 7.06 14.57 3.40
N ILE A 101 6.42 13.43 3.68
CA ILE A 101 6.64 12.18 2.94
C ILE A 101 6.18 12.31 1.49
N ALA A 102 5.03 12.95 1.26
CA ALA A 102 4.50 13.20 -0.07
C ALA A 102 5.42 14.06 -0.94
N ALA A 103 6.13 15.01 -0.33
CA ALA A 103 7.10 15.87 -0.98
C ALA A 103 8.46 15.19 -1.23
N HIS A 104 8.72 14.07 -0.54
CA HIS A 104 9.97 13.32 -0.72
C HIS A 104 10.06 12.78 -2.15
N ARG A 105 11.09 13.20 -2.89
CA ARG A 105 11.43 12.63 -4.19
C ARG A 105 12.63 11.72 -3.99
N ARG A 106 12.51 10.44 -4.37
CA ARG A 106 13.68 9.57 -4.53
C ARG A 106 14.56 10.19 -5.61
N ALA A 107 15.79 10.55 -5.23
CA ALA A 107 16.84 10.98 -6.15
C ALA A 107 17.34 9.82 -7.00
#